data_AF-A0A2A9M0F5-F1
#
_entry.id   AF-A0A2A9M0F5-F1
#
_cell.length_a   1.000
_cell.length_b   1.000
_cell.length_c   1.000
_cell.angle_alpha   90.00
_cell.angle_beta   90.00
_cell.angle_gamma   90.00
#
_symmetry.space_group_name_H-M   'P 1'
#
loop_
_entity.id
_entity.type
_entity.pdbx_description
1 polymer ?
#
loop_
_entity_poly.entity_id
_entity_poly.type
_entity_poly.pdbx_seq_one_letter_code
_entity_poly.pdbx_strand_id
1 'polypeptide(L)'
;MTKYEKLDALILAAISEEPKKFASINVGQVRTESDLIGREESRPHICGEVTGWRIVDRRLQALRKAGHIKATGKGWVRAGDAS
;
A
#
# COMPACT_ATOMS: atom_id res chain seq x y z
N MET A 1 9.39 14.69 4.54
CA MET A 1 8.51 13.87 3.70
C MET A 1 9.15 12.50 3.52
N THR A 2 8.42 11.43 3.85
CA THR A 2 8.90 10.06 3.61
C THR A 2 8.61 9.67 2.17
N LYS A 3 9.49 8.86 1.54
CA LYS A 3 9.31 8.40 0.16
C LYS A 3 7.97 7.70 -0.13
N TYR A 4 7.25 7.26 0.89
CA TYR A 4 5.99 6.53 0.75
C TYR A 4 4.74 7.38 1.01
N GLU A 5 4.85 8.64 1.43
CA GLU A 5 3.67 9.46 1.78
C GLU A 5 2.66 9.55 0.64
N LYS A 6 3.13 9.73 -0.59
CA LYS A 6 2.26 9.77 -1.77
C LYS A 6 1.56 8.43 -2.00
N LEU A 7 2.29 7.33 -1.88
CA LEU A 7 1.71 5.98 -2.02
C LEU A 7 0.71 5.68 -0.90
N ASP A 8 1.01 6.08 0.34
CA ASP A 8 0.12 5.91 1.48
C ASP A 8 -1.17 6.69 1.28
N ALA A 9 -1.10 7.96 0.85
CA ALA A 9 -2.27 8.76 0.56
C ALA A 9 -3.15 8.12 -0.52
N LEU A 10 -2.55 7.58 -1.59
CA LEU A 10 -3.27 6.87 -2.64
C LEU A 10 -3.91 5.57 -2.14
N ILE A 11 -3.21 4.79 -1.30
CA ILE A 11 -3.75 3.57 -0.69
C ILE A 11 -4.93 3.91 0.23
N LEU A 12 -4.80 4.95 1.05
CA LEU A 12 -5.87 5.40 1.94
C LEU A 12 -7.08 5.94 1.17
N ALA A 13 -6.87 6.65 0.07
CA ALA A 13 -7.95 7.10 -0.81
C ALA A 13 -8.61 5.93 -1.56
N ALA A 14 -7.86 4.87 -1.86
CA ALA A 14 -8.37 3.68 -2.51
C ALA A 14 -9.23 2.81 -1.56
N ILE A 15 -8.98 2.85 -0.25
CA ILE A 15 -9.68 2.05 0.76
C ILE A 15 -10.91 2.79 1.29
N SER A 16 -12.02 2.07 1.44
CA SER A 16 -13.29 2.56 1.96
C SER A 16 -13.70 1.80 3.22
N GLU A 17 -14.87 2.10 3.77
CA GLU A 17 -15.50 1.31 4.82
C GLU A 17 -15.83 -0.12 4.34
N GLU A 18 -16.16 -0.27 3.06
CA GLU A 18 -16.35 -1.58 2.44
C GLU A 18 -15.03 -2.34 2.24
N PRO A 19 -14.98 -3.67 2.50
CA PRO A 19 -13.79 -4.47 2.31
C PRO A 19 -13.31 -4.51 0.85
N LYS A 20 -12.12 -3.96 0.59
CA LYS A 20 -11.49 -4.01 -0.73
C LYS A 20 -10.35 -5.03 -0.80
N LYS A 21 -10.36 -5.83 -1.87
CA LYS A 21 -9.31 -6.81 -2.13
C LYS A 21 -8.02 -6.11 -2.55
N PHE A 22 -6.88 -6.76 -2.30
CA PHE A 22 -5.57 -6.27 -2.74
C PHE A 22 -5.53 -5.92 -4.24
N ALA A 23 -6.09 -6.79 -5.08
CA ALA A 23 -6.15 -6.59 -6.53
C ALA A 23 -6.94 -5.34 -6.94
N SER A 24 -7.89 -4.87 -6.12
CA SER A 24 -8.65 -3.63 -6.36
C SER A 24 -7.94 -2.39 -5.84
N ILE A 25 -6.97 -2.55 -4.93
CA ILE A 25 -6.14 -1.46 -4.39
C ILE A 25 -4.90 -1.26 -5.27
N ASN A 26 -4.26 -2.35 -5.72
CA ASN A 26 -3.05 -2.32 -6.53
C ASN A 26 -3.35 -2.08 -8.03
N VAL A 27 -4.05 -0.98 -8.34
CA VAL A 27 -4.39 -0.56 -9.71
C VAL A 27 -4.15 0.93 -9.89
N GLY A 28 -4.16 1.38 -11.15
CA GLY A 28 -4.06 2.81 -11.50
C GLY A 28 -2.86 3.48 -10.86
N GLN A 29 -3.10 4.60 -10.17
CA GLN A 29 -2.06 5.43 -9.56
C GLN A 29 -1.26 4.71 -8.46
N VAL A 30 -1.88 3.81 -7.70
CA VAL A 30 -1.19 3.02 -6.66
C VAL A 30 -0.14 2.10 -7.29
N ARG A 31 -0.50 1.42 -8.38
CA ARG A 31 0.42 0.58 -9.13
C ARG A 31 1.55 1.39 -9.75
N THR A 32 1.23 2.50 -10.44
CA THR A 32 2.25 3.35 -11.06
C THR A 32 3.26 3.87 -10.03
N GLU A 33 2.78 4.38 -8.90
CA GLU A 33 3.66 4.93 -7.86
C GLU A 33 4.52 3.84 -7.21
N SER A 34 3.93 2.68 -6.91
CA SER A 34 4.67 1.56 -6.33
C SER A 34 5.71 0.95 -7.28
N ASP A 35 5.43 0.90 -8.58
CA ASP A 35 6.39 0.45 -9.60
C ASP A 35 7.56 1.44 -9.74
N LEU A 36 7.30 2.76 -9.65
CA LEU A 36 8.35 3.78 -9.64
C LEU A 36 9.26 3.64 -8.41
N ILE A 37 8.69 3.50 -7.23
CA ILE A 37 9.46 3.27 -5.99
C ILE A 37 10.21 1.94 -6.07
N GLY A 38 9.61 0.90 -6.64
CA GLY A 38 10.24 -0.41 -6.84
C GLY A 38 11.47 -0.33 -7.73
N ARG A 39 11.42 0.45 -8.80
CA ARG A 39 12.56 0.72 -9.67
C ARG A 39 13.65 1.51 -8.98
N GLU A 40 13.29 2.51 -8.16
CA GLU A 40 14.26 3.30 -7.39
C GLU A 40 14.95 2.46 -6.30
N GLU A 41 14.22 1.54 -5.66
CA GLU A 41 14.74 0.62 -4.64
C GLU A 41 15.50 -0.58 -5.23
N SER A 42 15.17 -0.97 -6.46
CA SER A 42 15.86 -2.05 -7.17
C SER A 42 17.25 -1.59 -7.60
N ARG A 43 18.19 -1.62 -6.65
CA ARG A 43 19.61 -1.40 -6.91
C ARG A 43 20.25 -2.67 -7.49
N PRO A 44 21.25 -2.54 -8.40
CA PRO A 44 21.91 -3.69 -9.05
C PRO A 44 22.60 -4.67 -8.10
N HIS A 45 22.76 -4.34 -6.82
CA HIS A 45 23.42 -5.18 -5.81
C HIS A 45 22.44 -5.81 -4.80
N ILE A 46 21.14 -5.56 -4.91
CA ILE A 46 20.13 -6.21 -4.07
C ILE A 46 19.62 -7.45 -4.80
N CYS A 47 19.88 -8.63 -4.24
CA CYS A 47 19.35 -9.89 -4.73
C CYS A 47 17.82 -9.89 -4.58
N GLY A 48 17.10 -9.78 -5.69
CA GLY A 48 15.64 -9.84 -5.76
C GLY A 48 15.01 -8.55 -6.27
N GLU A 49 14.24 -8.67 -7.35
CA GLU A 49 13.43 -7.59 -7.89
C GLU A 49 12.48 -7.05 -6.80
N VAL A 50 12.60 -5.75 -6.48
CA VAL A 50 11.62 -5.08 -5.63
C VAL A 50 10.42 -4.75 -6.49
N THR A 51 9.53 -5.72 -6.66
CA THR A 51 8.32 -5.54 -7.46
C THR A 51 7.36 -4.58 -6.76
N GLY A 52 6.72 -3.67 -7.50
CA GLY A 52 5.84 -2.64 -6.94
C GLY A 52 4.74 -3.21 -6.02
N TRP A 53 4.18 -4.38 -6.35
CA TRP A 53 3.18 -5.04 -5.49
C TRP A 53 3.69 -5.37 -4.08
N ARG A 54 4.99 -5.67 -3.91
CA ARG A 54 5.60 -5.91 -2.58
C ARG A 54 5.69 -4.63 -1.76
N ILE A 55 5.88 -3.48 -2.43
CA ILE A 55 5.86 -2.18 -1.77
C ILE A 55 4.44 -1.89 -1.28
N VAL A 56 3.43 -2.10 -2.12
CA VAL A 56 2.01 -1.93 -1.72
C VAL A 56 1.68 -2.82 -0.51
N ASP A 57 2.07 -4.09 -0.52
CA ASP A 57 1.83 -5.00 0.62
C ASP A 57 2.51 -4.50 1.91
N ARG A 58 3.79 -4.11 1.84
CA ARG A 58 4.52 -3.54 3.00
C ARG A 58 3.83 -2.29 3.54
N ARG A 59 3.33 -1.42 2.66
CA ARG A 59 2.61 -0.20 3.06
C ARG A 59 1.26 -0.52 3.69
N LEU A 60 0.50 -1.47 3.17
CA LEU A 60 -0.74 -1.94 3.80
C LEU A 60 -0.48 -2.46 5.22
N GLN A 61 0.58 -3.25 5.41
CA GLN A 61 0.96 -3.71 6.75
C GLN A 61 1.37 -2.55 7.68
N ALA A 62 2.11 -1.56 7.18
CA ALA A 62 2.51 -0.38 7.95
C ALA A 62 1.30 0.46 8.37
N LEU A 63 0.38 0.75 7.44
CA LEU A 63 -0.85 1.49 7.71
C LEU A 63 -1.78 0.76 8.67
N ARG A 64 -1.81 -0.58 8.62
CA ARG A 64 -2.54 -1.40 9.59
C ARG A 64 -1.93 -1.29 10.99
N LYS A 65 -0.61 -1.39 11.10
CA LYS A 65 0.10 -1.23 12.38
C LYS A 65 -0.08 0.17 12.97
N ALA A 66 -0.16 1.19 12.10
CA ALA A 66 -0.47 2.56 12.48
C ALA A 66 -1.94 2.79 12.84
N GLY A 67 -2.81 1.80 12.64
CA GLY A 67 -4.23 1.89 12.99
C GLY A 67 -5.10 2.64 11.98
N HIS A 68 -4.59 2.97 10.78
CA HIS A 68 -5.37 3.67 9.75
C HIS A 68 -6.31 2.76 8.94
N ILE A 69 -5.96 1.47 8.86
CA ILE A 69 -6.72 0.45 8.12
C ILE A 69 -6.75 -0.86 8.90
N LYS A 70 -7.72 -1.72 8.60
CA LYS A 70 -7.85 -3.06 9.18
C LYS A 70 -7.89 -4.10 8.08
N ALA A 71 -7.21 -5.22 8.31
CA ALA A 71 -7.34 -6.40 7.48
C ALA A 71 -8.55 -7.20 7.98
N THR A 72 -9.48 -7.51 7.09
CA THR A 72 -10.60 -8.41 7.30
C THR A 72 -10.38 -9.68 6.48
N GLY A 73 -11.07 -10.78 6.79
CA GLY A 73 -11.02 -11.99 5.97
C GLY A 73 -11.49 -11.78 4.51
N LYS A 74 -12.14 -10.65 4.20
CA LYS A 74 -12.67 -10.30 2.88
C LYS A 74 -11.85 -9.23 2.13
N GLY A 75 -10.92 -8.56 2.81
CA GLY A 75 -10.14 -7.45 2.25
C GLY A 75 -9.74 -6.40 3.29
N TRP A 76 -9.34 -5.23 2.82
CA TRP A 76 -8.90 -4.10 3.64
C TRP A 76 -10.01 -3.09 3.78
N VAL A 77 -10.19 -2.58 5.00
CA VAL A 77 -11.18 -1.54 5.33
C VAL A 77 -10.50 -0.38 6.03
N ARG A 78 -11.09 0.81 5.94
CA ARG A 78 -10.68 1.96 6.75
C ARG A 78 -10.90 1.61 8.21
N ALA A 79 -9.90 1.83 9.06
CA ALA A 79 -10.15 1.82 10.48
C ALA A 79 -10.92 3.11 10.77
N GLY A 80 -12.20 3.00 11.13
CA GLY A 80 -12.91 4.16 11.70
C GLY A 80 -12.12 4.67 12.90
N ASP A 81 -11.96 5.99 12.98
CA ASP A 81 -11.32 6.66 14.11
C ASP A 81 -11.89 6.07 15.40
N ALA A 82 -11.05 5.34 16.14
CA ALA A 82 -11.36 5.04 17.52
C ALA A 82 -11.26 6.38 18.26
N SER A 83 -12.40 7.07 18.38
CA SER A 83 -12.59 8.16 19.33
C SER A 83 -12.33 7.68 20.75
#